data_AF-A0A3B8RH57-F1
#
_entry.id   AF-A0A3B8RH57-F1
#
_cell.length_a   1.000
_cell.length_b   1.000
_cell.length_c   1.000
_cell.angle_alpha   90.00
_cell.angle_beta   90.00
_cell.angle_gamma   90.00
#
_symmetry.space_group_name_H-M   'P 1'
#
loop_
_entity.id
_entity.type
_entity.pdbx_description
1 polymer ?
#
loop_
_entity_poly.entity_id
_entity_poly.type
_entity_poly.pdbx_seq_one_letter_code
_entity_poly.pdbx_strand_id
1 'polypeptide(L)'
;MLGPITNRALLIDALDHAAFSHDHMHDIGWLERWMPSRQRAQPEQRWFFAAASCILHHLGVAHGELAGFQSTGRHLDGGSVIRQSLQLHAQRTDRGFGVDVRSAGRLAWLMRSDQDPQAPWHHVRLDDPQEGLYRLVIDNQRIDMLCIRRAGYWHIDTLGLSDSVKLGSPMGRSQASQQQGIRQLRSRMHGRVLGLAVKTGDFVEKGQLLLQIEAMKMQHHVDAPQAGRVLEIHIQDQQQVASGQHLLSIESKG
;
A
#
# COMPACT_ATOMS: atom_id res chain seq x y z
N MET A 1 -15.01 6.99 1.81
CA MET A 1 -14.90 7.00 0.33
C MET A 1 -13.53 7.55 -0.02
N LEU A 2 -12.69 6.74 -0.67
CA LEU A 2 -11.46 7.21 -1.33
C LEU A 2 -11.84 8.22 -2.41
N GLY A 3 -10.93 9.12 -2.79
CA GLY A 3 -11.19 10.23 -3.73
C GLY A 3 -11.83 9.81 -5.07
N PRO A 4 -12.26 10.79 -5.89
CA PRO A 4 -13.00 10.50 -7.11
C PRO A 4 -12.18 9.60 -8.05
N ILE A 5 -12.80 8.52 -8.53
CA ILE A 5 -12.30 7.75 -9.66
C ILE A 5 -12.37 8.70 -10.87
N THR A 6 -11.21 9.08 -11.43
CA THR A 6 -11.13 9.97 -12.59
C THR A 6 -10.66 9.20 -13.83
N ASN A 7 -11.03 9.69 -15.01
CA ASN A 7 -10.55 9.18 -16.30
C ASN A 7 -9.18 9.78 -16.70
N ARG A 8 -8.49 10.53 -15.82
CA ARG A 8 -7.23 11.21 -16.18
C ARG A 8 -6.16 10.23 -16.66
N ALA A 9 -5.97 9.12 -15.95
CA ALA A 9 -5.00 8.10 -16.36
C ALA A 9 -5.34 7.49 -17.73
N LEU A 10 -6.63 7.37 -18.05
CA LEU A 10 -7.08 6.92 -19.37
C LEU A 10 -6.71 7.96 -20.45
N LEU A 11 -6.90 9.25 -20.16
CA LEU A 11 -6.59 10.34 -21.08
C LEU A 11 -5.09 10.47 -21.33
N ILE A 12 -4.25 10.33 -20.30
CA ILE A 12 -2.78 10.37 -20.46
C ILE A 12 -2.31 9.21 -21.33
N ASP A 13 -2.71 7.98 -20.99
CA ASP A 13 -2.32 6.81 -21.78
C ASP A 13 -2.84 6.89 -23.23
N ALA A 14 -3.99 7.54 -23.44
CA ALA A 14 -4.53 7.75 -24.79
C ALA A 14 -3.71 8.78 -25.57
N LEU A 15 -3.30 9.89 -24.94
CA LEU A 15 -2.47 10.92 -25.56
C LEU A 15 -1.06 10.41 -25.91
N ASP A 16 -0.49 9.52 -25.09
CA ASP A 16 0.82 8.90 -25.35
C ASP A 16 0.77 7.80 -26.42
N HIS A 17 -0.42 7.33 -26.82
CA HIS A 17 -0.56 6.27 -27.79
C HIS A 17 -0.20 6.73 -29.22
N ALA A 18 0.54 5.90 -29.96
CA ALA A 18 1.01 6.22 -31.31
C ALA A 18 -0.09 6.65 -32.29
N ALA A 19 -1.30 6.06 -32.14
CA ALA A 19 -2.47 6.41 -32.94
C ALA A 19 -3.02 7.82 -32.68
N PHE A 20 -2.72 8.41 -31.52
CA PHE A 20 -3.12 9.76 -31.12
C PHE A 20 -2.03 10.79 -31.45
N SER A 21 -0.76 10.37 -31.48
CA SER A 21 0.40 11.23 -31.78
C SER A 21 0.71 11.39 -33.27
N HIS A 22 0.11 10.57 -34.14
CA HIS A 22 0.18 10.70 -35.60
C HIS A 22 -1.15 11.25 -36.15
N ASP A 23 -1.09 11.96 -37.28
CA ASP A 23 -2.20 12.66 -37.96
C ASP A 23 -3.25 11.71 -38.60
N HIS A 24 -3.51 10.56 -37.98
CA HIS A 24 -4.25 9.43 -38.56
C HIS A 24 -5.46 9.00 -37.73
N MET A 25 -5.98 9.88 -36.87
CA MET A 25 -7.19 9.57 -36.10
C MET A 25 -8.45 9.74 -36.97
N HIS A 26 -8.56 8.94 -38.02
CA HIS A 26 -9.74 8.85 -38.90
C HIS A 26 -10.75 7.81 -38.41
N ASP A 27 -10.41 7.04 -37.37
CA ASP A 27 -11.19 5.90 -36.89
C ASP A 27 -11.81 6.16 -35.51
N ILE A 28 -13.14 6.35 -35.50
CA ILE A 28 -13.95 6.65 -34.31
C ILE A 28 -14.02 5.43 -33.35
N GLY A 29 -13.80 4.21 -33.86
CA GLY A 29 -13.83 2.97 -33.06
C GLY A 29 -12.49 2.60 -32.41
N TRP A 30 -11.46 3.44 -32.55
CA TRP A 30 -10.13 3.15 -32.00
C TRP A 30 -10.16 2.95 -30.47
N LEU A 31 -10.86 3.82 -29.74
CA LEU A 31 -10.89 3.78 -28.28
C LEU A 31 -11.48 2.45 -27.76
N GLU A 32 -12.56 1.96 -28.38
CA GLU A 32 -13.23 0.71 -28.00
C GLU A 32 -12.36 -0.53 -28.21
N ARG A 33 -11.48 -0.51 -29.21
CA ARG A 33 -10.54 -1.62 -29.49
C ARG A 33 -9.28 -1.53 -28.63
N TRP A 34 -8.81 -0.33 -28.34
CA TRP A 34 -7.63 -0.12 -27.50
C TRP A 34 -7.93 -0.37 -26.02
N MET A 35 -9.09 0.08 -25.51
CA MET A 35 -9.45 -0.01 -24.09
C MET A 35 -9.30 -1.43 -23.48
N PRO A 36 -9.73 -2.53 -24.13
CA PRO A 36 -9.51 -3.89 -23.62
C PRO A 36 -8.04 -4.32 -23.58
N SER A 37 -7.23 -3.79 -24.49
CA SER A 37 -5.78 -4.09 -24.59
C SER A 37 -4.91 -3.14 -23.75
N ARG A 38 -5.49 -2.06 -23.20
CA ARG A 38 -4.78 -1.03 -22.47
C ARG A 38 -4.12 -1.59 -21.21
N GLN A 39 -2.81 -1.48 -21.14
CA GLN A 39 -2.04 -1.69 -19.92
C GLN A 39 -1.70 -0.34 -19.31
N ARG A 40 -2.17 -0.09 -18.08
CA ARG A 40 -1.79 1.11 -17.33
C ARG A 40 -0.30 1.03 -17.02
N ALA A 41 0.43 2.14 -17.23
CA ALA A 41 1.81 2.23 -16.81
C ALA A 41 1.94 1.89 -15.31
N GLN A 42 2.84 0.96 -14.98
CA GLN A 42 3.12 0.63 -13.59
C GLN A 42 4.01 1.72 -13.00
N PRO A 43 3.83 2.09 -11.71
CA PRO A 43 4.69 3.06 -11.07
C PRO A 43 6.14 2.58 -11.10
N GLU A 44 7.01 3.41 -11.66
CA GLU A 44 8.45 3.21 -11.60
C GLU A 44 9.02 3.68 -10.26
N GLN A 45 10.29 3.32 -9.98
CA GLN A 45 10.99 3.64 -8.73
C GLN A 45 10.92 5.13 -8.35
N ARG A 46 11.05 6.05 -9.32
CA ARG A 46 11.01 7.50 -9.09
C ARG A 46 9.67 7.97 -8.55
N TRP A 47 8.57 7.35 -8.96
CA TRP A 47 7.23 7.67 -8.46
C TRP A 47 7.11 7.32 -6.96
N PHE A 48 7.72 6.22 -6.52
CA PHE A 48 7.75 5.85 -5.11
C PHE A 48 8.60 6.80 -4.26
N PHE A 49 9.71 7.32 -4.82
CA PHE A 49 10.51 8.35 -4.15
C PHE A 49 9.74 9.65 -3.98
N ALA A 50 8.96 10.06 -4.99
CA ALA A 50 8.02 11.17 -4.89
C ALA A 50 7.00 10.94 -3.76
N ALA A 51 6.41 9.74 -3.70
CA ALA A 51 5.46 9.38 -2.66
C ALA A 51 6.06 9.40 -1.24
N ALA A 52 7.21 8.78 -1.05
CA ALA A 52 7.94 8.82 0.23
C ALA A 52 8.25 10.26 0.66
N SER A 53 8.69 11.10 -0.28
CA SER A 53 9.07 12.49 0.00
C SER A 53 7.90 13.35 0.48
N CYS A 54 6.71 13.24 -0.16
CA CYS A 54 5.52 13.96 0.30
C CYS A 54 5.11 13.54 1.73
N ILE A 55 5.20 12.24 2.06
CA ILE A 55 4.90 11.73 3.40
C ILE A 55 5.94 12.20 4.42
N LEU A 56 7.23 12.04 4.13
CA LEU A 56 8.35 12.45 4.99
C LEU A 56 8.29 13.93 5.33
N HIS A 57 8.08 14.77 4.33
CA HIS A 57 7.95 16.21 4.53
C HIS A 57 6.81 16.54 5.48
N HIS A 58 5.63 15.94 5.28
CA HIS A 58 4.49 16.19 6.15
C HIS A 58 4.71 15.71 7.58
N LEU A 59 5.31 14.53 7.77
CA LEU A 59 5.69 14.06 9.11
C LEU A 59 6.68 15.02 9.76
N GLY A 60 7.68 15.50 9.00
CA GLY A 60 8.64 16.52 9.44
C GLY A 60 7.99 17.81 9.90
N VAL A 61 7.00 18.31 9.15
CA VAL A 61 6.23 19.50 9.52
C VAL A 61 5.39 19.26 10.78
N ALA A 62 4.75 18.09 10.89
CA ALA A 62 3.84 17.78 12.00
C ALA A 62 4.57 17.43 13.31
N HIS A 63 5.76 16.84 13.25
CA HIS A 63 6.46 16.26 14.40
C HIS A 63 7.89 16.80 14.61
N GLY A 64 8.36 17.74 13.80
CA GLY A 64 9.70 18.33 13.94
C GLY A 64 10.81 17.29 13.83
N GLU A 65 11.86 17.41 14.65
CA GLU A 65 12.99 16.47 14.70
C GLU A 65 12.55 15.03 15.04
N LEU A 66 11.42 14.87 15.74
CA LEU A 66 10.86 13.57 16.09
C LEU A 66 10.18 12.84 14.93
N ALA A 67 10.02 13.48 13.77
CA ALA A 67 9.51 12.82 12.56
C ALA A 67 10.40 11.65 12.09
N GLY A 68 11.67 11.66 12.50
CA GLY A 68 12.64 10.59 12.26
C GLY A 68 12.74 9.54 13.36
N PHE A 69 11.91 9.61 14.40
CA PHE A 69 11.96 8.72 15.54
C PHE A 69 11.11 7.47 15.29
N GLN A 70 11.74 6.30 15.21
CA GLN A 70 11.02 5.04 15.33
C GLN A 70 10.69 4.72 16.80
N SER A 71 9.62 3.97 17.06
CA SER A 71 9.30 3.45 18.41
C SER A 71 10.40 2.56 19.02
N THR A 72 11.36 2.13 18.20
CA THR A 72 12.57 1.39 18.59
C THR A 72 13.76 2.29 18.96
N GLY A 73 13.60 3.62 18.97
CA GLY A 73 14.61 4.58 19.43
C GLY A 73 15.69 4.96 18.41
N ARG A 74 15.53 4.64 17.12
CA ARG A 74 16.48 5.05 16.07
C ARG A 74 16.05 6.37 15.45
N HIS A 75 16.99 7.32 15.42
CA HIS A 75 16.86 8.63 14.79
C HIS A 75 17.22 8.60 13.30
N LEU A 76 16.71 9.59 12.56
CA LEU A 76 17.10 9.85 11.17
C LEU A 76 18.52 10.44 11.04
N ASP A 77 19.08 10.99 12.12
CA ASP A 77 20.43 11.55 12.09
C ASP A 77 21.47 10.52 12.50
N GLY A 78 22.55 10.42 11.72
CA GLY A 78 23.73 9.61 12.05
C GLY A 78 23.80 8.23 11.39
N GLY A 79 23.56 8.12 10.08
CA GLY A 79 23.87 6.92 9.29
C GLY A 79 22.94 5.71 9.48
N SER A 80 21.91 5.83 10.33
CA SER A 80 20.88 4.80 10.53
C SER A 80 19.92 4.74 9.34
N VAL A 81 19.72 3.55 8.77
CA VAL A 81 18.73 3.31 7.70
C VAL A 81 17.36 3.11 8.34
N ILE A 82 16.38 3.89 7.89
CA ILE A 82 14.97 3.70 8.21
C ILE A 82 14.24 3.15 6.99
N ARG A 83 13.53 2.04 7.14
CA ARG A 83 12.63 1.55 6.10
C ARG A 83 11.28 2.24 6.22
N GLN A 84 10.88 2.94 5.16
CA GLN A 84 9.53 3.44 4.98
C GLN A 84 8.70 2.46 4.16
N SER A 85 7.61 1.99 4.74
CA SER A 85 6.65 1.14 4.04
C SER A 85 5.52 2.00 3.49
N LEU A 86 5.36 2.00 2.16
CA LEU A 86 4.28 2.66 1.46
C LEU A 86 3.26 1.61 1.03
N GLN A 87 1.99 1.82 1.35
CA GLN A 87 0.91 1.01 0.81
C GLN A 87 0.26 1.78 -0.32
N LEU A 88 0.41 1.28 -1.55
CA LEU A 88 -0.33 1.81 -2.68
C LEU A 88 -1.79 1.39 -2.58
N HIS A 89 -2.69 2.34 -2.79
CA HIS A 89 -4.10 2.06 -2.93
C HIS A 89 -4.57 2.40 -4.35
N ALA A 90 -3.83 1.88 -5.32
CA ALA A 90 -4.19 1.95 -6.74
C ALA A 90 -5.42 1.08 -6.98
N GLN A 91 -6.59 1.71 -7.09
CA GLN A 91 -7.91 1.14 -7.46
C GLN A 91 -8.02 -0.41 -7.36
N ARG A 92 -7.91 -0.95 -6.13
CA ARG A 92 -8.08 -2.37 -5.75
C ARG A 92 -6.87 -3.32 -5.84
N THR A 93 -5.65 -2.87 -6.13
CA THR A 93 -4.43 -3.69 -5.91
C THR A 93 -3.73 -3.26 -4.63
N ASP A 94 -3.78 -4.10 -3.59
CA ASP A 94 -3.12 -3.88 -2.28
C ASP A 94 -1.62 -4.22 -2.36
N ARG A 95 -0.89 -3.57 -3.27
CA ARG A 95 0.57 -3.75 -3.41
C ARG A 95 1.31 -2.79 -2.50
N GLY A 96 2.04 -3.33 -1.53
CA GLY A 96 3.00 -2.58 -0.72
C GLY A 96 4.33 -2.40 -1.47
N PHE A 97 4.96 -1.23 -1.30
CA PHE A 97 6.31 -0.94 -1.76
C PHE A 97 7.12 -0.34 -0.60
N GLY A 98 8.31 -0.83 -0.35
CA GLY A 98 9.20 -0.25 0.65
C GLY A 98 10.25 0.66 0.01
N VAL A 99 10.51 1.78 0.67
CA VAL A 99 11.64 2.66 0.38
C VAL A 99 12.54 2.64 1.59
N ASP A 100 13.78 2.18 1.44
CA ASP A 100 14.82 2.42 2.43
C ASP A 100 15.24 3.89 2.34
N VAL A 101 15.25 4.60 3.46
CA VAL A 101 15.50 6.03 3.56
C VAL A 101 16.63 6.29 4.57
N ARG A 102 17.53 7.21 4.22
CA ARG A 102 18.46 7.86 5.16
C ARG A 102 18.27 9.37 5.08
N SER A 103 18.42 10.07 6.20
CA SER A 103 18.48 11.54 6.19
C SER A 103 19.74 12.01 5.48
N ALA A 104 19.59 13.06 4.67
CA ALA A 104 20.69 13.83 4.11
C ALA A 104 20.52 15.34 4.36
N GLY A 105 19.50 15.74 5.14
CA GLY A 105 19.18 17.12 5.47
C GLY A 105 17.67 17.36 5.65
N ARG A 106 17.28 18.61 5.95
CA ARG A 106 15.89 18.99 6.32
C ARG A 106 14.82 18.59 5.29
N LEU A 107 15.16 18.61 4.00
CA LEU A 107 14.27 18.23 2.89
C LEU A 107 15.00 17.30 1.91
N ALA A 108 16.03 16.62 2.38
CA ALA A 108 16.92 15.83 1.55
C ALA A 108 17.14 14.45 2.18
N TRP A 109 17.11 13.43 1.34
CA TRP A 109 17.18 12.04 1.72
C TRP A 109 18.03 11.25 0.73
N LEU A 110 18.63 10.17 1.21
CA LEU A 110 19.04 9.08 0.33
C LEU A 110 17.93 8.05 0.33
N MET A 111 17.48 7.64 -0.86
CA MET A 111 16.41 6.66 -1.01
C MET A 111 16.84 5.49 -1.88
N ARG A 112 16.33 4.31 -1.57
CA ARG A 112 16.51 3.09 -2.36
C ARG A 112 15.25 2.22 -2.28
N SER A 113 14.92 1.52 -3.37
CA SER A 113 13.85 0.51 -3.33
C SER A 113 14.21 -0.63 -2.38
N ASP A 114 13.22 -1.19 -1.69
CA ASP A 114 13.40 -2.40 -0.89
C ASP A 114 13.43 -3.69 -1.71
N GLN A 115 13.03 -3.64 -2.98
CA GLN A 115 12.98 -4.80 -3.88
C GLN A 115 14.37 -5.28 -4.30
N ASP A 116 15.35 -4.36 -4.36
CA ASP A 116 16.73 -4.68 -4.66
C ASP A 116 17.67 -4.03 -3.62
N PRO A 117 18.17 -4.80 -2.64
CA PRO A 117 19.13 -4.32 -1.64
C PRO A 117 20.49 -3.90 -2.21
N GLN A 118 20.83 -4.29 -3.44
CA GLN A 118 22.09 -3.93 -4.12
C GLN A 118 21.95 -2.69 -5.00
N ALA A 119 20.72 -2.22 -5.24
CA ALA A 119 20.47 -1.00 -6.01
C ALA A 119 21.21 0.21 -5.41
N PRO A 120 21.64 1.17 -6.26
CA PRO A 120 22.29 2.39 -5.79
C PRO A 120 21.33 3.22 -4.92
N TRP A 121 21.92 4.02 -4.02
CA TRP A 121 21.18 5.06 -3.31
C TRP A 121 21.00 6.27 -4.23
N HIS A 122 19.80 6.81 -4.24
CA HIS A 122 19.46 8.00 -5.01
C HIS A 122 19.40 9.22 -4.07
N HIS A 123 19.95 10.34 -4.51
CA HIS A 123 19.80 11.62 -3.81
C HIS A 123 18.45 12.23 -4.16
N VAL A 124 17.59 12.36 -3.15
CA VAL A 124 16.22 12.84 -3.29
C VAL A 124 16.02 14.08 -2.43
N ARG A 125 15.60 15.19 -3.04
CA ARG A 125 15.37 16.46 -2.32
C ARG A 125 14.07 17.10 -2.75
N LEU A 126 13.34 17.69 -1.80
CA LEU A 126 12.24 18.60 -2.09
C LEU A 126 12.74 20.06 -2.18
N ASP A 127 12.36 20.71 -3.26
CA ASP A 127 12.64 22.12 -3.55
C ASP A 127 11.37 22.91 -3.27
N ASP A 128 11.44 23.83 -2.30
CA ASP A 128 10.39 24.82 -2.02
C ASP A 128 8.95 24.22 -2.03
N PRO A 129 8.65 23.26 -1.12
CA PRO A 129 7.36 22.60 -1.11
C PRO A 129 6.25 23.61 -0.80
N GLN A 130 5.36 23.84 -1.77
CA GLN A 130 4.16 24.64 -1.60
C GLN A 130 2.95 23.71 -1.41
N GLU A 131 1.91 24.21 -0.75
CA GLU A 131 0.71 23.41 -0.53
C GLU A 131 0.11 22.98 -1.88
N GLY A 132 -0.04 21.68 -2.08
CA GLY A 132 -0.53 21.12 -3.33
C GLY A 132 0.53 20.90 -4.40
N LEU A 133 1.55 21.76 -4.52
CA LEU A 133 2.58 21.68 -5.58
C LEU A 133 3.99 21.49 -5.00
N TYR A 134 4.57 20.34 -5.30
CA TYR A 134 5.88 19.92 -4.80
C TYR A 134 6.84 19.79 -5.98
N ARG A 135 8.06 20.27 -5.81
CA ARG A 135 9.15 20.01 -6.74
C ARG A 135 10.14 19.06 -6.09
N LEU A 136 10.41 17.95 -6.76
CA LEU A 136 11.36 16.95 -6.33
C LEU A 136 12.57 16.93 -7.26
N VAL A 137 13.74 16.75 -6.69
CA VAL A 137 14.98 16.50 -7.41
C VAL A 137 15.46 15.10 -7.06
N ILE A 138 15.59 14.23 -8.07
CA ILE A 138 16.18 12.88 -7.95
C ILE A 138 17.44 12.85 -8.82
N ASP A 139 18.62 12.70 -8.23
CA ASP A 139 19.91 12.65 -8.94
C ASP A 139 20.05 13.74 -10.03
N ASN A 140 19.73 14.99 -9.65
CA ASN A 140 19.71 16.18 -10.51
C ASN A 140 18.57 16.27 -11.55
N GLN A 141 17.68 15.27 -11.63
CA GLN A 141 16.47 15.35 -12.44
C GLN A 141 15.34 15.99 -11.66
N ARG A 142 14.75 17.05 -12.21
CA ARG A 142 13.60 17.75 -11.61
C ARG A 142 12.29 17.10 -12.04
N ILE A 143 11.41 16.94 -11.06
CA ILE A 143 10.08 16.35 -11.20
C ILE A 143 9.10 17.26 -10.46
N ASP A 144 8.10 17.75 -11.17
CA ASP A 144 6.98 18.48 -10.55
C ASP A 144 5.87 17.50 -10.17
N MET A 145 5.23 17.75 -9.03
CA MET A 145 4.28 16.84 -8.40
C MET A 145 3.10 17.62 -7.83
N LEU A 146 1.88 17.17 -8.12
CA LEU A 146 0.70 17.60 -7.36
C LEU A 146 0.49 16.62 -6.20
N CYS A 147 0.62 17.07 -4.96
CA CYS A 147 0.41 16.24 -3.76
C CYS A 147 -0.71 16.84 -2.89
N ILE A 148 -1.79 16.08 -2.69
CA ILE A 148 -2.92 16.47 -1.84
C ILE A 148 -3.18 15.40 -0.79
N ARG A 149 -3.30 15.78 0.48
CA ARG A 149 -3.67 14.86 1.56
C ARG A 149 -5.16 14.94 1.87
N ARG A 150 -5.87 13.82 1.86
CA ARG A 150 -7.30 13.74 2.21
C ARG A 150 -7.66 12.41 2.86
N ALA A 151 -8.42 12.45 3.94
CA ALA A 151 -8.93 11.25 4.64
C ALA A 151 -7.84 10.19 4.97
N GLY A 152 -6.62 10.64 5.28
CA GLY A 152 -5.49 9.76 5.62
C GLY A 152 -4.72 9.18 4.42
N TYR A 153 -5.05 9.60 3.20
CA TYR A 153 -4.33 9.24 1.97
C TYR A 153 -3.62 10.46 1.38
N TRP A 154 -2.50 10.21 0.71
CA TRP A 154 -1.82 11.15 -0.18
C TRP A 154 -2.21 10.82 -1.62
N HIS A 155 -2.81 11.77 -2.29
CA HIS A 155 -3.07 11.73 -3.73
C HIS A 155 -1.91 12.43 -4.43
N ILE A 156 -1.22 11.73 -5.30
CA ILE A 156 0.03 12.17 -5.92
C ILE A 156 -0.10 12.04 -7.42
N ASP A 157 0.21 13.14 -8.10
CA ASP A 157 0.21 13.25 -9.56
C ASP A 157 1.60 13.64 -10.04
N THR A 158 2.30 12.72 -10.69
CA THR A 158 3.61 12.98 -11.28
C THR A 158 4.02 11.87 -12.23
N LEU A 159 4.97 12.14 -13.12
CA LEU A 159 5.52 11.13 -14.06
C LEU A 159 4.43 10.42 -14.88
N GLY A 160 3.40 11.16 -15.31
CA GLY A 160 2.26 10.60 -16.05
C GLY A 160 1.29 9.77 -15.21
N LEU A 161 1.51 9.65 -13.90
CA LEU A 161 0.76 8.77 -13.01
C LEU A 161 0.09 9.54 -11.86
N SER A 162 -1.24 9.37 -11.76
CA SER A 162 -2.03 9.82 -10.60
C SER A 162 -2.45 8.62 -9.75
N ASP A 163 -2.04 8.57 -8.48
CA ASP A 163 -2.47 7.52 -7.57
C ASP A 163 -2.58 7.99 -6.11
N SER A 164 -3.14 7.13 -5.24
CA SER A 164 -3.27 7.37 -3.81
C SER A 164 -2.44 6.41 -2.99
N VAL A 165 -1.72 6.93 -2.01
CA VAL A 165 -0.85 6.16 -1.11
C VAL A 165 -1.20 6.45 0.34
N LYS A 166 -0.97 5.46 1.20
CA LYS A 166 -1.01 5.65 2.64
C LYS A 166 0.30 5.16 3.24
N LEU A 167 0.73 5.82 4.31
CA LEU A 167 1.84 5.33 5.12
C LEU A 167 1.45 3.96 5.71
N GLY A 168 2.23 2.93 5.39
CA GLY A 168 2.15 1.63 6.03
C GLY A 168 2.77 1.66 7.43
N SER A 169 2.46 0.67 8.26
CA SER A 169 3.06 0.54 9.58
C SER A 169 4.60 0.46 9.48
N PRO A 170 5.37 1.09 10.40
CA PRO A 170 6.84 1.04 10.38
C PRO A 170 7.32 -0.40 10.44
N MET A 171 7.90 -0.88 9.35
CA MET A 171 8.35 -2.25 9.22
C MET A 171 9.77 -2.34 9.79
N GLY A 172 9.87 -2.60 11.09
CA GLY A 172 11.10 -3.10 11.68
C GLY A 172 11.41 -4.46 11.07
N ARG A 173 12.22 -4.49 10.01
CA ARG A 173 12.85 -5.69 9.44
C ARG A 173 11.93 -6.92 9.39
N SER A 174 10.78 -6.82 8.72
CA SER A 174 10.13 -8.03 8.20
C SER A 174 10.87 -8.39 6.93
N GLN A 175 11.55 -9.53 6.97
CA GLN A 175 12.11 -10.20 5.81
C GLN A 175 11.13 -10.12 4.63
N ALA A 176 11.66 -10.03 3.42
CA ALA A 176 11.03 -10.71 2.30
C ALA A 176 11.01 -12.21 2.63
N SER A 177 10.09 -12.62 3.50
CA SER A 177 9.53 -13.95 3.41
C SER A 177 8.43 -13.82 2.37
N GLN A 178 8.61 -14.51 1.24
CA GLN A 178 7.46 -15.15 0.63
C GLN A 178 6.61 -15.69 1.77
N GLN A 179 5.39 -15.18 1.89
CA GLN A 179 4.57 -15.34 3.09
C GLN A 179 4.04 -16.78 3.15
N GLN A 180 4.93 -17.75 3.35
CA GLN A 180 4.69 -18.91 4.18
C GLN A 180 4.58 -18.37 5.61
N GLY A 181 3.38 -17.94 5.97
CA GLY A 181 3.12 -17.25 7.22
C GLY A 181 1.82 -17.71 7.83
N ILE A 182 1.89 -18.08 9.11
CA ILE A 182 0.73 -18.36 9.94
C ILE A 182 -0.03 -17.06 10.18
N ARG A 183 -1.25 -16.98 9.65
CA ARG A 183 -2.15 -15.83 9.78
C ARG A 183 -3.18 -16.10 10.86
N GLN A 184 -3.15 -15.29 11.92
CA GLN A 184 -4.17 -15.33 12.98
C GLN A 184 -5.42 -14.55 12.56
N LEU A 185 -6.58 -15.19 12.66
CA LEU A 185 -7.89 -14.56 12.51
C LEU A 185 -8.42 -14.16 13.89
N ARG A 186 -8.84 -12.90 14.01
CA ARG A 186 -9.42 -12.32 15.23
C ARG A 186 -10.83 -11.84 14.96
N SER A 187 -11.70 -11.90 15.97
CA SER A 187 -13.05 -11.36 15.86
C SER A 187 -13.00 -9.85 15.64
N ARG A 188 -13.80 -9.33 14.71
CA ARG A 188 -13.98 -7.88 14.51
C ARG A 188 -15.12 -7.31 15.33
N MET A 189 -15.83 -8.16 16.07
CA MET A 189 -17.04 -7.82 16.80
C MET A 189 -17.22 -8.64 18.06
N HIS A 190 -18.02 -8.14 18.98
CA HIS A 190 -18.54 -8.94 20.09
C HIS A 190 -19.73 -9.77 19.60
N GLY A 191 -19.78 -11.05 19.93
CA GLY A 191 -20.87 -11.92 19.49
C GLY A 191 -20.74 -13.34 20.01
N ARG A 192 -21.64 -14.22 19.57
CA ARG A 192 -21.65 -15.64 19.92
C ARG A 192 -21.32 -16.48 18.69
N VAL A 193 -20.37 -17.41 18.81
CA VAL A 193 -20.05 -18.36 17.74
C VAL A 193 -21.25 -19.30 17.54
N LEU A 194 -21.81 -19.33 16.33
CA LEU A 194 -22.93 -20.22 16.02
C LEU A 194 -22.47 -21.62 15.60
N GLY A 195 -21.30 -21.70 14.96
CA GLY A 195 -20.74 -22.95 14.49
C GLY A 195 -19.42 -22.75 13.76
N LEU A 196 -18.53 -23.74 13.88
CA LEU A 196 -17.30 -23.88 13.10
C LEU A 196 -17.58 -24.70 11.82
N ALA A 197 -17.22 -24.17 10.66
CA ALA A 197 -17.31 -24.85 9.37
C ALA A 197 -16.01 -25.61 9.01
N VAL A 198 -14.97 -25.50 9.84
CA VAL A 198 -13.65 -26.09 9.63
C VAL A 198 -13.10 -26.72 10.90
N LYS A 199 -12.15 -27.63 10.74
CA LYS A 199 -11.41 -28.28 11.82
C LYS A 199 -9.92 -27.99 11.71
N THR A 200 -9.22 -28.10 12.83
CA THR A 200 -7.76 -28.09 12.84
C THR A 200 -7.20 -29.14 11.89
N GLY A 201 -6.30 -28.73 11.01
CA GLY A 201 -5.68 -29.56 9.99
C GLY A 201 -6.31 -29.45 8.61
N ASP A 202 -7.52 -28.89 8.48
CA ASP A 202 -8.22 -28.74 7.20
C ASP A 202 -7.50 -27.76 6.27
N PHE A 203 -7.57 -28.03 4.96
CA PHE A 203 -7.16 -27.08 3.94
C PHE A 203 -8.36 -26.25 3.50
N VAL A 204 -8.19 -24.94 3.41
CA VAL A 204 -9.24 -24.00 3.03
C VAL A 204 -8.81 -23.17 1.82
N GLU A 205 -9.77 -22.79 0.99
CA GLU A 205 -9.57 -21.85 -0.11
C GLU A 205 -9.85 -20.42 0.31
N LYS A 206 -9.32 -19.44 -0.44
CA LYS A 206 -9.64 -18.03 -0.20
C LYS A 206 -11.14 -17.78 -0.40
N GLY A 207 -11.78 -17.17 0.58
CA GLY A 207 -13.21 -16.90 0.60
C GLY A 207 -14.07 -18.07 1.11
N GLN A 208 -13.47 -19.21 1.46
CA GLN A 208 -14.19 -20.31 2.08
C GLN A 208 -14.68 -19.93 3.49
N LEU A 209 -15.92 -20.27 3.82
CA LEU A 209 -16.51 -20.04 5.13
C LEU A 209 -15.73 -20.81 6.20
N LEU A 210 -15.34 -20.12 7.27
CA LEU A 210 -14.63 -20.73 8.41
C LEU A 210 -15.55 -20.91 9.61
N LEU A 211 -16.32 -19.88 9.97
CA LEU A 211 -17.27 -19.91 11.09
C LEU A 211 -18.28 -18.76 10.98
N GLN A 212 -19.31 -18.83 11.81
CA GLN A 212 -20.35 -17.80 11.88
C GLN A 212 -20.44 -17.22 13.30
N ILE A 213 -20.60 -15.90 13.38
CA ILE A 213 -20.80 -15.18 14.65
C ILE A 213 -22.15 -14.48 14.61
N GLU A 214 -22.98 -14.71 15.63
CA GLU A 214 -24.19 -13.96 15.89
C GLU A 214 -23.88 -12.71 16.72
N ALA A 215 -24.33 -11.55 16.25
CA ALA A 215 -24.34 -10.33 17.03
C ALA A 215 -25.56 -9.50 16.65
N MET A 216 -26.19 -8.85 17.64
CA MET A 216 -27.36 -7.99 17.40
C MET A 216 -28.47 -8.68 16.57
N LYS A 217 -28.72 -9.98 16.81
CA LYS A 217 -29.68 -10.84 16.06
C LYS A 217 -29.35 -11.01 14.57
N MET A 218 -28.09 -10.76 14.18
CA MET A 218 -27.60 -10.91 12.81
C MET A 218 -26.43 -11.89 12.78
N GLN A 219 -26.36 -12.68 11.72
CA GLN A 219 -25.28 -13.64 11.49
C GLN A 219 -24.21 -13.00 10.62
N HIS A 220 -22.95 -13.17 11.02
CA HIS A 220 -21.78 -12.66 10.32
C HIS A 220 -20.86 -13.81 9.98
N HIS A 221 -20.54 -13.93 8.69
CA HIS A 221 -19.57 -14.90 8.22
C HIS A 221 -18.16 -14.41 8.47
N VAL A 222 -17.30 -15.35 8.87
CA VAL A 222 -15.85 -15.16 8.89
C VAL A 222 -15.29 -16.09 7.83
N ASP A 223 -14.84 -15.51 6.73
CA ASP A 223 -14.30 -16.24 5.59
C ASP A 223 -12.78 -16.24 5.59
N ALA A 224 -12.19 -17.24 4.95
CA ALA A 224 -10.75 -17.38 4.82
C ALA A 224 -10.16 -16.23 3.97
N PRO A 225 -9.23 -15.43 4.49
CA PRO A 225 -8.65 -14.32 3.73
C PRO A 225 -7.67 -14.79 2.64
N GLN A 226 -7.22 -16.05 2.72
CA GLN A 226 -6.29 -16.70 1.81
C GLN A 226 -6.46 -18.22 1.88
N ALA A 227 -5.97 -18.94 0.87
CA ALA A 227 -5.89 -20.39 0.92
C ALA A 227 -4.78 -20.86 1.88
N GLY A 228 -4.99 -21.96 2.59
CA GLY A 228 -4.02 -22.45 3.56
C GLY A 228 -4.54 -23.56 4.46
N ARG A 229 -3.71 -24.00 5.40
CA ARG A 229 -4.06 -25.04 6.37
C ARG A 229 -4.47 -24.42 7.71
N VAL A 230 -5.61 -24.83 8.26
CA VAL A 230 -6.03 -24.43 9.61
C VAL A 230 -5.10 -25.10 10.62
N LEU A 231 -4.37 -24.32 11.41
CA LEU A 231 -3.42 -24.84 12.40
C LEU A 231 -4.03 -25.04 13.77
N GLU A 232 -4.78 -24.05 14.24
CA GLU A 232 -5.33 -24.03 15.60
C GLU A 232 -6.65 -23.28 15.58
N ILE A 233 -7.61 -23.76 16.38
CA ILE A 233 -8.89 -23.11 16.63
C ILE A 233 -8.98 -22.87 18.15
N HIS A 234 -9.09 -21.60 18.54
CA HIS A 234 -9.08 -21.15 19.95
C HIS A 234 -10.48 -20.87 20.51
N ILE A 235 -11.50 -21.28 19.78
CA ILE A 235 -12.91 -21.06 20.13
C ILE A 235 -13.71 -22.35 20.00
N GLN A 236 -14.84 -22.40 20.70
CA GLN A 236 -15.79 -23.49 20.65
C GLN A 236 -17.13 -23.00 20.12
N ASP A 237 -17.94 -23.94 19.61
CA ASP A 237 -19.32 -23.65 19.25
C ASP A 237 -20.08 -23.09 20.46
N GLN A 238 -20.98 -22.13 20.22
CA GLN A 238 -21.76 -21.41 21.22
C GLN A 238 -20.94 -20.52 22.17
N GLN A 239 -19.63 -20.38 21.97
CA GLN A 239 -18.80 -19.52 22.81
C GLN A 239 -19.06 -18.03 22.54
N GLN A 240 -19.12 -17.24 23.60
CA GLN A 240 -19.11 -15.78 23.50
C GLN A 240 -17.69 -15.29 23.18
N VAL A 241 -17.57 -14.46 22.15
CA VAL A 241 -16.31 -13.86 21.72
C VAL A 241 -16.35 -12.34 21.85
N ALA A 242 -15.23 -11.76 22.31
CA ALA A 242 -15.03 -10.32 22.33
C ALA A 242 -14.41 -9.82 21.03
N SER A 243 -14.57 -8.52 20.73
CA SER A 243 -13.83 -7.88 19.64
C SER A 243 -12.32 -7.99 19.89
N GLY A 244 -11.55 -8.35 18.87
CA GLY A 244 -10.10 -8.59 18.94
C GLY A 244 -9.69 -9.97 19.45
N GLN A 245 -10.62 -10.79 19.95
CA GLN A 245 -10.34 -12.15 20.43
C GLN A 245 -9.85 -13.04 19.29
N HIS A 246 -8.80 -13.83 19.55
CA HIS A 246 -8.26 -14.79 18.59
C HIS A 246 -9.25 -15.94 18.38
N LEU A 247 -9.57 -16.21 17.12
CA LEU A 247 -10.49 -17.27 16.70
C LEU A 247 -9.73 -18.51 16.24
N LEU A 248 -8.91 -18.38 15.19
CA LEU A 248 -8.15 -19.49 14.62
C LEU A 248 -6.91 -18.99 13.86
N SER A 249 -6.05 -19.90 13.43
CA SER A 249 -4.84 -19.59 12.66
C SER A 249 -4.77 -20.39 11.35
N ILE A 250 -4.36 -19.77 10.25
CA ILE A 250 -4.20 -20.40 8.93
C ILE A 250 -2.76 -20.24 8.45
N GLU A 251 -2.09 -21.33 8.13
CA GLU A 251 -0.78 -21.33 7.45
C GLU A 251 -0.96 -21.26 5.94
N SER A 252 -0.41 -20.22 5.29
CA SER A 252 -0.40 -20.16 3.82
C SER A 252 0.46 -21.27 3.23
N LYS A 253 -0.06 -21.95 2.21
CA LYS A 253 0.79 -22.71 1.29
C LYS A 253 1.48 -21.70 0.36
N GLY A 254 2.79 -21.85 0.18
CA GLY A 254 3.55 -21.10 -0.84
C GLY A 254 3.15 -21.50 -2.25
#